data_AF-A0A4D7DNB4-F1
#
_entry.id   AF-A0A4D7DNB4-F1
#
_cell.length_a   1.000
_cell.length_b   1.000
_cell.length_c   1.000
_cell.angle_alpha   90.00
_cell.angle_beta   90.00
_cell.angle_gamma   90.00
#
_symmetry.space_group_name_H-M   'P 1'
#
loop_
_entity.id
_entity.type
_entity.pdbx_description
1 polymer ?
#
loop_
_entity_poly.entity_id
_entity_poly.type
_entity_poly.pdbx_seq_one_letter_code
_entity_poly.pdbx_strand_id
1 'polypeptide(L)' 'MSDLTFRLMERHQQIDEALRAERRRRWPDPLAILRLTRAKLALRQRLGRLMRRRIALHG' A
#
# COMPACT_ATOMS: atom_id res chain seq x y z
N MET A 1 17.96 -5.01 13.68
CA MET A 1 16.59 -4.91 13.14
C MET A 1 16.67 -4.12 11.84
N SER A 2 16.19 -4.67 10.73
CA SER A 2 16.53 -4.16 9.39
C SER A 2 15.86 -2.83 9.04
N ASP A 3 16.66 -1.82 8.71
CA ASP A 3 16.24 -0.50 8.17
C ASP A 3 15.19 -0.59 7.06
N LEU A 4 15.26 -1.64 6.26
CA LEU A 4 14.34 -1.87 5.14
C LEU A 4 12.89 -2.08 5.59
N THR A 5 12.68 -2.86 6.66
CA THR A 5 11.35 -3.11 7.24
C THR A 5 10.79 -1.85 7.90
N PHE A 6 11.65 -1.04 8.52
CA PHE A 6 11.26 0.22 9.15
C PHE A 6 10.77 1.23 8.11
N ARG A 7 11.55 1.46 7.04
CA ARG A 7 11.17 2.36 5.93
C ARG A 7 9.90 1.89 5.21
N LEU A 8 9.69 0.58 5.11
CA LEU A 8 8.49 0.02 4.49
C LEU A 8 7.25 0.23 5.37
N MET A 9 7.37 0.03 6.68
CA MET A 9 6.29 0.30 7.64
C MET A 9 5.95 1.78 7.72
N GLU A 10 6.96 2.66 7.75
CA GLU A 10 6.76 4.11 7.79
C GLU A 10 5.95 4.60 6.58
N ARG A 11 6.31 4.13 5.38
CA ARG A 11 5.58 4.44 4.15
C ARG A 11 4.18 3.87 4.15
N HIS A 12 3.97 2.70 4.75
CA HIS A 12 2.65 2.10 4.90
C HIS A 12 1.77 2.90 5.87
N GLN A 13 2.34 3.37 7.00
CA GLN A 13 1.62 4.19 7.97
C GLN A 13 1.18 5.53 7.38
N GLN A 14 2.04 6.23 6.64
CA GLN A 14 1.66 7.49 5.97
C GLN A 14 0.47 7.31 5.02
N ILE A 15 0.44 6.21 4.26
CA ILE A 15 -0.67 5.91 3.34
C ILE A 15 -1.96 5.63 4.11
N ASP A 16 -1.89 4.86 5.20
CA ASP A 16 -3.08 4.58 6.01
C ASP A 16 -3.58 5.82 6.75
N GLU A 17 -2.69 6.70 7.19
CA GLU A 17 -3.03 7.96 7.84
C GLU A 17 -3.72 8.93 6.88
N ALA A 18 -3.19 9.08 5.66
CA ALA A 18 -3.84 9.83 4.59
C ALA A 18 -5.24 9.25 4.27
N LEU A 19 -5.36 7.92 4.21
CA LEU A 19 -6.64 7.25 3.97
C LEU A 19 -7.65 7.49 5.11
N ARG A 20 -7.18 7.50 6.37
CA ARG A 20 -8.00 7.80 7.55
C ARG A 20 -8.38 9.27 7.62
N ALA A 21 -7.50 10.18 7.24
CA ALA A 21 -7.79 11.62 7.16
C ALA A 21 -8.86 11.89 6.11
N GLU A 22 -8.75 11.30 4.92
CA GLU A 22 -9.74 11.42 3.85
C GLU A 22 -11.08 10.79 4.25
N ARG A 23 -11.07 9.64 4.95
CA ARG A 23 -12.29 9.00 5.48
C ARG A 23 -12.96 9.78 6.61
N ARG A 24 -12.18 10.51 7.42
CA ARG A 24 -12.70 11.38 8.49
C ARG A 24 -13.17 12.74 7.98
N ARG A 25 -12.93 13.04 6.70
CA ARG A 25 -13.39 14.27 6.07
C ARG A 25 -14.92 14.25 6.00
N ARG A 26 -15.53 15.41 6.23
CA ARG A 26 -17.01 15.57 6.27
C ARG A 26 -17.68 15.33 4.91
N TRP A 27 -16.90 15.46 3.83
CA TRP A 27 -17.27 15.11 2.45
C TRP A 27 -16.16 14.24 1.85
N PRO A 28 -16.12 12.94 2.18
CA PRO A 28 -15.17 12.04 1.58
C PRO A 28 -15.57 11.79 0.12
N ASP A 29 -14.64 11.94 -0.81
CA ASP A 29 -14.88 11.60 -2.21
C ASP A 29 -14.74 10.07 -2.38
N PRO A 30 -15.84 9.33 -2.62
CA PRO A 30 -15.78 7.88 -2.80
C PRO A 30 -14.95 7.48 -4.02
N LEU A 31 -14.85 8.31 -5.06
CA LEU A 31 -13.95 8.08 -6.20
C LEU A 31 -12.48 8.24 -5.79
N ALA A 32 -12.14 9.22 -4.97
CA ALA A 32 -10.80 9.38 -4.42
C ALA A 32 -10.40 8.18 -3.54
N ILE A 33 -11.31 7.73 -2.66
CA ILE A 33 -11.12 6.53 -1.83
C ILE A 33 -10.98 5.27 -2.68
N LEU A 34 -11.79 5.12 -3.72
CA LEU A 34 -11.71 3.98 -4.64
C LEU A 34 -10.41 3.99 -5.45
N ARG A 35 -9.94 5.16 -5.91
CA ARG A 35 -8.65 5.34 -6.58
C ARG A 35 -7.49 4.99 -5.67
N LEU A 36 -7.49 5.45 -4.43
CA LEU A 36 -6.48 5.12 -3.42
C LEU A 36 -6.47 3.61 -3.10
N THR A 37 -7.64 3.00 -2.97
CA THR A 37 -7.78 1.57 -2.71
C THR A 37 -7.31 0.73 -3.90
N ARG A 38 -7.65 1.12 -5.14
CA ARG A 38 -7.15 0.46 -6.36
C ARG A 38 -5.65 0.62 -6.52
N ALA A 39 -5.09 1.79 -6.21
CA ALA A 39 -3.64 1.99 -6.19
C ALA A 39 -2.95 1.07 -5.17
N LYS A 40 -3.51 0.96 -3.96
CA LYS A 40 -3.03 0.05 -2.92
C LYS A 40 -3.10 -1.43 -3.36
N LEU A 41 -4.18 -1.82 -4.04
CA LEU A 41 -4.36 -3.17 -4.58
C LEU A 41 -3.38 -3.46 -5.73
N ALA A 42 -3.20 -2.53 -6.66
CA ALA A 42 -2.26 -2.67 -7.77
C ALA A 42 -0.82 -2.80 -7.26
N LEU A 43 -0.47 -2.06 -6.21
CA LEU A 43 0.83 -2.15 -5.54
C LEU A 43 1.03 -3.52 -4.89
N ARG A 44 0.05 -4.02 -4.11
CA ARG A 44 0.09 -5.38 -3.55
C ARG A 44 0.20 -6.45 -4.63
N GLN A 45 -0.50 -6.28 -5.76
CA GLN A 45 -0.42 -7.22 -6.88
C GLN A 45 0.96 -7.19 -7.55
N ARG A 46 1.59 -6.02 -7.72
CA ARG A 46 2.97 -5.93 -8.22
C ARG A 46 3.96 -6.55 -7.24
N LEU A 47 3.83 -6.28 -5.94
CA LEU A 47 4.65 -6.90 -4.91
C LEU A 47 4.48 -8.42 -4.88
N GLY A 48 3.24 -8.93 -4.92
CA GLY A 48 2.97 -10.36 -4.97
C GLY A 48 3.53 -11.03 -6.23
N ARG A 49 3.47 -10.36 -7.39
CA ARG A 49 4.13 -10.83 -8.61
C ARG A 49 5.65 -10.83 -8.49
N LEU A 50 6.26 -9.80 -7.90
CA LEU A 50 7.70 -9.73 -7.68
C LEU A 50 8.17 -10.78 -6.66
N MET A 51 7.43 -10.99 -5.58
CA MET A 51 7.71 -12.03 -4.59
C MET A 51 7.57 -13.43 -5.19
N ARG A 52 6.49 -13.70 -5.94
CA ARG A 52 6.33 -14.97 -6.67
C ARG A 52 7.45 -15.20 -7.68
N ARG A 53 7.86 -14.16 -8.42
CA ARG A 53 8.96 -14.25 -9.38
C ARG A 53 10.32 -14.46 -8.69
N ARG A 54 10.51 -13.90 -7.50
CA ARG A 54 11.72 -14.10 -6.69
C ARG A 54 11.79 -15.50 -6.10
N ILE A 55 10.66 -16.05 -5.65
CA ILE A 55 10.55 -17.45 -5.17
C ILE A 55 10.80 -18.41 -6.34
N ALA A 56 10.24 -18.16 -7.52
CA ALA A 56 10.44 -18.98 -8.71
C ALA A 56 11.85 -18.91 -9.33
N LEU A 57 12.70 -17.98 -8.88
CA LEU A 57 14.11 -17.88 -9.29
C LEU A 57 15.08 -18.46 -8.26
N HIS A 58 14.58 -18.88 -7.09
CA HIS A 58 15.37 -19.46 -5.99
C HIS A 58 14.88 -20.87 -5.59
N GLY A 59 14.02 -21.50 -6.41
CA GLY A 59 13.58 -22.89 -6.27
C GLY A 59 13.85 -23.62 -7.58
#